data_AF-A0A920S5L4-F1
#
_entry.id   AF-A0A920S5L4-F1
#
_cell.length_a   1.000
_cell.length_b   1.000
_cell.length_c   1.000
_cell.angle_alpha   90.00
_cell.angle_beta   90.00
_cell.angle_gamma   90.00
#
_symmetry.space_group_name_H-M   'P 1'
#
loop_
_entity.id
_entity.type
_entity.pdbx_description
1 polymer ?
#
loop_
_entity_poly.entity_id
_entity_poly.type
_entity_poly.pdbx_seq_one_letter_code
_entity_poly.pdbx_strand_id
1 'polypeptide(L)'
;MDLFEINEAFAMVTMLAIRELDLDPSKVNIYGALGPGHPIGSTGSRLIVTLAHALRTTGGKRGVAALCIGGGEATAIALKRSKYDASTTRDHTMGIL
;
A
#
# COMPACT_ATOMS: atom_id res chain seq x y z
N MET A 1 -6.07 -5.15 -9.72
CA MET A 1 -5.64 -4.60 -8.42
C MET A 1 -5.92 -3.11 -8.45
N ASP A 2 -6.36 -2.53 -7.32
CA ASP A 2 -6.83 -1.14 -7.31
C ASP A 2 -5.70 -0.15 -7.06
N LEU A 3 -4.72 -0.54 -6.22
CA LEU A 3 -3.56 0.29 -5.89
C LEU A 3 -2.30 -0.57 -5.69
N PHE A 4 -1.14 0.03 -5.98
CA PHE A 4 0.18 -0.54 -5.76
C PHE A 4 1.05 0.44 -4.99
N GLU A 5 1.71 -0.03 -3.94
CA GLU A 5 2.74 0.70 -3.20
C GLU A 5 4.06 -0.04 -3.37
N ILE A 6 4.93 0.49 -4.23
CA ILE A 6 6.21 -0.09 -4.59
C ILE A 6 7.31 0.79 -4.04
N ASN A 7 8.20 0.19 -3.26
CA ASN A 7 9.32 0.89 -2.66
C ASN A 7 10.21 1.58 -3.72
N GLU A 8 10.38 2.89 -3.61
CA GLU A 8 11.29 3.68 -4.44
C GLU A 8 12.69 3.74 -3.82
N ALA A 9 13.36 2.59 -3.68
CA ALA A 9 14.79 2.57 -3.29
C ALA A 9 15.65 3.26 -4.36
N PHE A 10 15.29 3.07 -5.63
CA PHE A 10 15.77 3.82 -6.79
C PHE A 10 14.58 4.03 -7.73
N ALA A 11 14.49 5.17 -8.42
CA ALA A 11 13.39 5.46 -9.35
C ALA A 11 13.22 4.37 -10.43
N MET A 12 14.34 3.78 -10.86
CA MET A 12 14.34 2.68 -11.83
C MET A 12 13.56 1.44 -11.35
N VAL A 13 13.55 1.12 -10.05
CA VAL A 13 12.87 -0.07 -9.52
C VAL A 13 11.37 0.00 -9.81
N THR A 14 10.74 1.13 -9.48
CA THR A 14 9.32 1.34 -9.72
C THR A 14 9.03 1.42 -11.22
N MET A 15 9.86 2.12 -12.00
CA MET A 15 9.67 2.21 -13.45
C MET A 15 9.79 0.85 -14.14
N LEU A 16 10.71 0.00 -13.70
CA LEU A 16 10.87 -1.35 -14.24
C LEU A 16 9.64 -2.19 -13.92
N ALA A 17 9.16 -2.16 -12.67
CA ALA A 17 7.94 -2.87 -12.28
C ALA A 17 6.71 -2.43 -13.08
N ILE A 18 6.56 -1.12 -13.32
CA ILE A 18 5.49 -0.57 -14.18
C ILE A 18 5.56 -1.15 -15.59
N ARG A 19 6.76 -1.19 -16.19
CA ARG A 19 6.96 -1.65 -17.57
C ARG A 19 6.81 -3.17 -17.72
N GLU A 20 7.43 -3.94 -16.83
CA GLU A 20 7.46 -5.40 -16.91
C GLU A 20 6.11 -6.04 -16.56
N LEU A 21 5.34 -5.41 -15.67
CA LEU A 21 4.05 -5.92 -15.21
C LEU A 21 2.85 -5.18 -15.83
N ASP A 22 3.10 -4.28 -16.78
CA ASP A 22 2.09 -3.44 -17.46
C ASP A 22 1.13 -2.76 -16.48
N LEU A 23 1.70 -2.14 -15.43
CA LEU A 23 0.92 -1.48 -14.39
C LEU A 23 0.47 -0.09 -14.85
N ASP A 24 -0.77 0.25 -14.52
CA ASP A 24 -1.28 1.61 -14.69
C ASP A 24 -0.54 2.58 -13.75
N PRO A 25 0.26 3.54 -14.27
CA PRO A 25 1.05 4.46 -13.45
C PRO A 25 0.19 5.30 -12.50
N SER A 26 -1.08 5.55 -12.85
CA SER A 26 -2.01 6.32 -11.99
C SER A 26 -2.44 5.57 -10.72
N LYS A 27 -2.16 4.27 -10.64
CA LYS A 27 -2.47 3.41 -9.49
C LYS A 27 -1.23 3.02 -8.67
N VAL A 28 -0.04 3.42 -9.10
CA VAL A 28 1.23 3.12 -8.43
C VAL A 28 1.67 4.35 -7.64
N ASN A 29 1.97 4.16 -6.34
CA ASN A 29 2.54 5.19 -5.47
C ASN A 29 1.78 6.53 -5.50
N ILE A 30 0.44 6.49 -5.39
CA ILE A 30 -0.43 7.67 -5.55
C ILE A 30 -0.16 8.79 -4.52
N TYR A 31 0.50 8.47 -3.41
CA TYR A 31 0.94 9.42 -2.38
C TYR A 31 2.47 9.60 -2.31
N GLY A 32 3.20 9.01 -3.27
CA GLY A 32 4.66 9.02 -3.36
C GLY A 32 5.36 8.07 -2.39
N ALA A 33 6.39 7.37 -2.86
CA ALA A 33 7.22 6.49 -2.01
C ALA A 33 8.52 7.19 -1.54
N LEU A 34 9.05 8.17 -2.28
CA LEU A 34 10.32 8.86 -2.01
C LEU A 34 10.37 9.85 -0.82
N GLY A 35 9.24 10.43 -0.39
CA GLY A 35 9.24 11.66 0.44
C GLY A 35 9.74 11.53 1.91
N PRO A 36 9.36 10.51 2.68
CA PRO A 36 9.79 10.30 4.08
C PRO A 36 11.09 9.50 4.28
N GLY A 37 12.11 9.63 3.43
CA GLY A 37 13.39 8.92 3.63
C GLY A 37 13.29 7.39 3.70
N HIS A 38 14.41 6.70 3.97
CA HIS A 38 14.50 5.24 3.92
C HIS A 38 15.04 4.63 5.24
N PRO A 39 14.27 4.66 6.34
CA PRO A 39 14.60 3.86 7.51
C PRO A 39 14.44 2.38 7.16
N ILE A 40 15.55 1.68 6.88
CA ILE A 40 15.61 0.32 6.33
C ILE A 40 14.60 -0.65 7.00
N GLY A 41 14.44 -0.59 8.32
CA GLY A 41 13.51 -1.44 9.07
C GLY A 41 12.04 -1.00 9.09
N SER A 42 11.73 0.28 8.80
CA SER A 42 10.36 0.83 8.88
C SER A 42 9.72 1.02 7.50
N THR A 43 10.49 0.99 6.41
CA THR A 43 9.98 1.14 5.04
C THR A 43 8.86 0.15 4.71
N GLY A 44 9.00 -1.13 5.09
CA GLY A 44 7.96 -2.15 4.85
C GLY A 44 6.65 -1.85 5.57
N SER A 45 6.72 -1.55 6.88
CA SER A 45 5.55 -1.17 7.69
C SER A 45 4.89 0.10 7.14
N ARG A 46 5.68 1.09 6.73
CA ARG A 46 5.19 2.32 6.13
C ARG A 46 4.42 2.06 4.84
N LEU A 47 4.96 1.28 3.89
CA LEU A 47 4.30 0.96 2.62
C LEU A 47 2.93 0.29 2.85
N ILE A 48 2.87 -0.64 3.81
CA ILE A 48 1.62 -1.32 4.18
C ILE A 48 0.61 -0.31 4.74
N VAL A 49 1.04 0.57 5.65
CA VAL A 49 0.17 1.59 6.26
C VAL A 49 -0.32 2.59 5.22
N THR A 50 0.57 3.09 4.35
CA THR A 50 0.20 3.99 3.24
C THR A 50 -0.81 3.31 2.33
N LEU A 51 -0.57 2.06 1.93
CA LEU A 51 -1.49 1.31 1.08
C LEU A 51 -2.87 1.10 1.74
N ALA A 52 -2.89 0.79 3.04
CA ALA A 52 -4.14 0.63 3.78
C ALA A 52 -4.93 1.94 3.87
N HIS A 53 -4.27 3.06 4.14
CA HIS A 53 -4.88 4.40 4.11
C HIS A 53 -5.35 4.77 2.70
N ALA A 54 -4.55 4.46 1.67
CA ALA A 54 -4.88 4.74 0.29
C ALA A 54 -6.12 3.99 -0.18
N LEU A 55 -6.20 2.70 0.13
CA LEU A 55 -7.38 1.86 -0.16
C LEU A 55 -8.63 2.34 0.60
N ARG A 56 -8.48 2.96 1.77
CA ARG A 56 -9.60 3.59 2.50
C ARG A 56 -10.04 4.90 1.84
N THR A 57 -9.11 5.79 1.53
CA THR A 57 -9.40 7.12 0.96
C THR A 57 -9.96 7.03 -0.47
N THR A 58 -9.43 6.14 -1.29
CA THR A 58 -9.85 5.98 -2.70
C THR A 58 -11.05 5.09 -2.90
N GLY A 59 -11.51 4.38 -1.86
CA GLY A 59 -12.54 3.36 -2.03
C GLY A 59 -12.04 2.08 -2.75
N GLY A 60 -10.73 1.87 -2.94
CA GLY A 60 -10.13 0.63 -3.49
C GLY A 60 -10.12 -0.59 -2.55
N LYS A 61 -10.51 -1.76 -3.05
CA LYS A 61 -10.74 -2.99 -2.25
C LYS A 61 -9.50 -3.85 -2.07
N ARG A 62 -8.59 -3.86 -3.04
CA ARG A 62 -7.39 -4.71 -3.06
C ARG A 62 -6.18 -3.92 -3.53
N GLY A 63 -5.05 -4.11 -2.87
CA GLY A 63 -3.78 -3.55 -3.33
C GLY A 63 -2.59 -4.41 -2.95
N VAL A 64 -1.43 -4.09 -3.49
CA VAL A 64 -0.17 -4.79 -3.24
C VAL A 64 0.89 -3.81 -2.77
N ALA A 65 1.56 -4.13 -1.67
CA ALA A 65 2.77 -3.45 -1.23
C ALA A 65 3.98 -4.33 -1.57
N ALA A 66 5.02 -3.77 -2.19
CA ALA A 66 6.22 -4.52 -2.56
C ALA A 66 7.50 -3.72 -2.27
N LEU A 67 8.56 -4.43 -1.83
CA LEU A 67 9.89 -3.86 -1.67
C LEU A 67 10.99 -4.82 -2.13
N CYS A 68 12.06 -4.26 -2.67
CA CYS A 68 13.32 -4.96 -2.89
C CYS A 68 14.18 -4.95 -1.62
N ILE A 69 14.99 -5.98 -1.44
CA ILE A 69 15.95 -6.15 -0.34
C ILE A 69 17.34 -6.33 -0.96
N GLY A 70 18.35 -5.66 -0.39
CA GLY A 70 19.73 -5.80 -0.83
C GLY A 70 20.17 -7.26 -0.76
N GLY A 71 20.84 -7.76 -1.80
CA GLY A 71 21.16 -9.18 -1.95
C GLY A 71 20.35 -9.91 -3.03
N GLY A 72 19.43 -9.22 -3.71
CA GLY A 72 18.69 -9.77 -4.85
C GLY A 72 17.33 -10.36 -4.49
N GLU A 73 16.80 -10.03 -3.30
CA GLU A 73 15.51 -10.52 -2.82
C GLU A 73 14.42 -9.45 -2.94
N ALA A 74 13.17 -9.88 -2.89
CA ALA A 74 12.01 -8.99 -2.85
C ALA A 74 10.87 -9.63 -2.05
N THR A 75 10.09 -8.79 -1.40
CA THR A 75 8.89 -9.19 -0.65
C THR A 75 7.69 -8.42 -1.15
N ALA A 76 6.58 -9.11 -1.38
CA ALA A 76 5.30 -8.52 -1.75
C ALA A 76 4.18 -9.01 -0.83
N ILE A 77 3.29 -8.10 -0.45
CA ILE A 77 2.16 -8.35 0.44
C ILE A 77 0.89 -7.85 -0.23
N ALA A 78 -0.10 -8.74 -0.38
CA ALA A 78 -1.42 -8.37 -0.87
C ALA A 78 -2.33 -7.97 0.31
N LEU A 79 -2.92 -6.79 0.24
CA LEU A 79 -3.91 -6.30 1.20
C LEU A 79 -5.30 -6.34 0.57
N LYS A 80 -6.27 -6.79 1.36
CA LYS A 80 -7.69 -6.68 1.04
C LYS A 80 -8.37 -5.89 2.15
N ARG A 81 -9.07 -4.82 1.79
CA ARG A 81 -9.84 -4.07 2.77
C ARG A 81 -11.00 -4.93 3.28
N SER A 82 -11.09 -5.08 4.60
CA SER A 82 -12.22 -5.76 5.23
C SER A 82 -13.51 -4.97 4.99
N LYS A 83 -14.63 -5.70 4.92
CA LYS A 83 -15.98 -5.13 4.93
C LYS A 83 -16.44 -4.74 6.35
N TYR A 84 -15.71 -5.14 7.39
CA TYR A 84 -15.97 -4.71 8.75
C TYR A 84 -15.59 -3.23 8.89
N ASP A 85 -16.60 -2.37 8.85
CA ASP A 85 -16.49 -0.96 9.13
C ASP A 85 -16.53 -0.75 10.65
N ALA A 86 -15.53 -0.06 11.19
CA ALA A 86 -15.53 0.37 12.58
C ALA A 86 -16.66 1.38 12.90
N SER A 87 -17.33 1.94 11.88
CA SER A 87 -18.55 2.72 12.06
C SER A 87 -19.75 1.87 12.50
N THR A 88 -19.83 0.61 12.09
CA THR A 88 -20.90 -0.32 12.50
C THR A 88 -20.78 -0.69 13.99
N THR A 89 -19.56 -0.75 14.54
CA THR A 89 -19.36 -1.00 15.98
C THR A 89 -19.83 0.17 16.87
N ARG A 90 -19.92 1.40 16.33
CA ARG A 90 -20.43 2.55 17.09
C ARG A 90 -21.95 2.58 17.20
N ASP A 91 -22.66 1.95 16.27
CA ASP A 91 -24.13 1.88 16.28
C ASP A 91 -24.65 0.89 17.34
N HIS A 92 -23.88 -0.18 17.60
CA HIS A 92 -24.29 -1.21 18.56
C HIS A 92 -24.13 -0.82 20.04
N THR A 93 -23.37 0.23 20.36
CA THR A 93 -23.24 0.72 21.76
C THR A 93 -24.34 1.72 22.15
N MET A 94 -25.13 2.21 21.19
CA MET A 94 -26.14 3.26 21.43
C MET A 94 -27.57 2.72 21.58
N GLY A 95 -27.75 1.40 21.54
CA GLY A 95 -29.03 0.71 21.76
C GLY A 95 -29.20 0.05 23.14
N ILE A 96 -28.33 0.36 24.10
CA ILE A 96 -28.33 -0.24 25.46
C ILE A 96 -28.37 0.85 26.57
N LEU A 97 -28.85 2.06 26.26
CA LEU A 97 -29.16 3.10 27.26
C LEU A 97 -30.59 3.58 27.08
#